data_AF-A0A2U2JBM4-F1
#
_entry.id   AF-A0A2U2JBM4-F1
#
_cell.length_a   1.000
_cell.length_b   1.000
_cell.length_c   1.000
_cell.angle_alpha   90.00
_cell.angle_beta   90.00
_cell.angle_gamma   90.00
#
_symmetry.space_group_name_H-M   'P 1'
#
loop_
_entity.id
_entity.type
_entity.pdbx_description
1 polymer ?
#
loop_
_entity_poly.entity_id
_entity_poly.type
_entity_poly.pdbx_seq_one_letter_code
_entity_poly.pdbx_strand_id
1 'polypeptide(L)'
;MKLLKYINILGLLLLFSSCASGYRAINLNNLNYISTSTDKGVVLEYKYEILEKKYKKKELVKGIRLIAVKIKNNSQRDLVFGKDIKLTYDDKSTIYVMENEKVFALLKQSSASYLWYLLLTPMNLYTNQTQNGFTRQTSSTPIGLVIGPGLAGGNMIAAGSANTKFEKDLLEYNINGVTIKKGETVSGLIGIRSDDYNSIKVKID
;
A
#
# COMPACT_ATOMS: atom_id res chain seq x y z
N MET A 1 -24.83 -28.17 -15.51
CA MET A 1 -24.88 -28.01 -14.04
C MET A 1 -23.52 -27.89 -13.36
N LYS A 2 -22.53 -28.76 -13.64
CA LYS A 2 -21.21 -28.70 -12.97
C LYS A 2 -20.45 -27.37 -13.24
N LEU A 3 -20.45 -26.90 -14.49
CA LEU A 3 -19.80 -25.63 -14.88
C LEU A 3 -20.35 -24.39 -14.13
N LEU A 4 -21.69 -24.27 -14.02
CA LEU A 4 -22.34 -23.18 -13.29
C LEU A 4 -21.98 -23.18 -11.79
N LYS A 5 -21.80 -24.37 -11.21
CA LYS A 5 -21.40 -24.55 -9.81
C LYS A 5 -19.97 -24.05 -9.58
N TYR A 6 -19.05 -24.34 -10.50
CA TYR A 6 -17.68 -23.81 -10.44
C TYR A 6 -17.62 -22.30 -10.62
N ILE A 7 -18.42 -21.73 -11.53
CA ILE A 7 -18.52 -20.27 -11.72
C ILE A 7 -19.03 -19.57 -10.44
N ASN A 8 -20.05 -20.12 -9.78
CA ASN A 8 -20.57 -19.57 -8.53
C ASN A 8 -19.55 -19.67 -7.38
N ILE A 9 -18.82 -20.78 -7.26
CA ILE A 9 -17.76 -20.95 -6.26
C ILE A 9 -16.61 -19.96 -6.52
N LEU A 10 -16.22 -19.76 -7.79
CA LEU A 10 -15.19 -18.81 -8.17
C LEU A 10 -15.63 -17.36 -7.89
N GLY A 11 -16.88 -17.02 -8.18
CA GLY A 11 -17.48 -15.73 -7.84
C GLY A 11 -17.45 -15.46 -6.33
N LEU A 12 -17.76 -16.47 -5.51
CA LEU A 12 -17.74 -16.34 -4.06
C LEU A 12 -16.32 -16.14 -3.51
N LEU A 13 -15.32 -16.83 -4.06
CA LEU A 13 -13.90 -16.65 -3.69
C LEU A 13 -13.37 -15.26 -4.04
N LEU A 14 -13.81 -14.69 -5.16
CA LEU A 14 -13.45 -13.32 -5.57
C LEU A 14 -14.00 -12.27 -4.57
N LEU A 15 -15.19 -12.48 -4.03
CA LEU A 15 -15.82 -11.58 -3.04
C LEU A 15 -15.12 -11.56 -1.68
N PHE A 16 -14.49 -12.67 -1.26
CA PHE A 16 -13.72 -12.72 0.00
C PHE A 16 -12.31 -12.14 -0.13
N SER A 17 -11.74 -12.10 -1.33
CA SER A 17 -10.43 -11.48 -1.57
C SER A 17 -10.48 -9.94 -1.62
N SER A 18 -11.66 -9.36 -1.72
CA SER A 18 -11.82 -7.93 -1.96
C SER A 18 -11.82 -7.09 -0.68
N CYS A 19 -11.87 -7.65 0.53
CA CYS A 19 -11.90 -6.92 1.81
C CYS A 19 -10.70 -5.95 2.02
N ALA A 20 -10.91 -4.85 2.73
CA ALA A 20 -9.88 -3.90 3.12
C ALA A 20 -8.77 -4.56 3.93
N SER A 21 -7.53 -4.14 3.67
CA SER A 21 -6.38 -4.57 4.46
C SER A 21 -5.98 -3.47 5.42
N GLY A 22 -5.63 -3.82 6.66
CA GLY A 22 -4.97 -2.87 7.56
C GLY A 22 -3.61 -2.40 7.01
N TYR A 23 -3.19 -1.21 7.44
CA TYR A 23 -1.85 -0.68 7.22
C TYR A 23 -1.01 -0.84 8.48
N ARG A 24 0.23 -1.32 8.31
CA ARG A 24 1.22 -1.43 9.38
C ARG A 24 2.17 -0.25 9.25
N ALA A 25 2.26 0.57 10.30
CA ALA A 25 3.15 1.71 10.33
C ALA A 25 4.62 1.27 10.17
N ILE A 26 5.37 2.04 9.39
CA ILE A 26 6.77 1.77 9.09
C ILE A 26 7.62 2.33 10.22
N ASN A 27 8.46 1.50 10.82
CA ASN A 27 9.43 1.94 11.81
C ASN A 27 10.83 1.94 11.20
N LEU A 28 11.28 3.11 10.73
CA LEU A 28 12.56 3.26 10.02
C LEU A 28 13.79 2.92 10.88
N ASN A 29 13.70 3.07 12.20
CA ASN A 29 14.81 2.81 13.12
C ASN A 29 15.07 1.31 13.31
N ASN A 30 14.03 0.48 13.17
CA ASN A 30 14.11 -0.97 13.36
C ASN A 30 14.08 -1.76 12.04
N LEU A 31 14.22 -1.07 10.89
CA LEU A 31 14.36 -1.74 9.60
C LEU A 31 15.76 -2.30 9.44
N ASN A 32 15.85 -3.56 9.00
CA ASN A 32 17.09 -4.14 8.48
C ASN A 32 17.32 -3.64 7.05
N TYR A 33 18.17 -2.63 6.88
CA TYR A 33 18.58 -2.10 5.58
C TYR A 33 19.58 -3.06 4.94
N ILE A 34 19.25 -3.57 3.75
CA ILE A 34 19.99 -4.68 3.12
C ILE A 34 20.91 -4.22 2.00
N SER A 35 20.79 -2.97 1.57
CA SER A 35 21.54 -2.43 0.43
C SER A 35 22.22 -1.13 0.83
N THR A 36 23.44 -0.92 0.31
CA THR A 36 24.28 0.23 0.64
C THR A 36 24.97 0.82 -0.58
N SER A 37 25.21 2.12 -0.54
CA SER A 37 26.00 2.88 -1.51
C SER A 37 26.75 3.99 -0.78
N THR A 38 27.92 4.39 -1.28
CA THR A 38 28.70 5.48 -0.69
C THR A 38 29.25 6.38 -1.78
N ASP A 39 29.20 7.70 -1.55
CA ASP A 39 29.83 8.70 -2.40
C ASP A 39 30.29 9.91 -1.57
N LYS A 40 31.52 10.38 -1.80
CA LYS A 40 32.13 11.55 -1.11
C LYS A 40 31.89 11.62 0.41
N GLY A 41 31.93 10.48 1.11
CA GLY A 41 31.70 10.39 2.56
C GLY A 41 30.24 10.33 3.00
N VAL A 42 29.29 10.38 2.08
CA VAL A 42 27.86 10.14 2.34
C VAL A 42 27.54 8.68 2.10
N VAL A 43 26.95 8.02 3.09
CA VAL A 43 26.50 6.63 3.02
C VAL A 43 24.99 6.61 2.89
N LEU A 44 24.49 5.91 1.88
CA LEU A 44 23.09 5.59 1.69
C LEU A 44 22.88 4.12 2.01
N GLU A 45 21.95 3.83 2.90
CA GLU A 45 21.40 2.50 3.13
C GLU A 45 19.92 2.52 2.72
N TYR A 46 19.44 1.48 2.05
CA TYR A 46 18.06 1.46 1.59
C TYR A 46 17.43 0.06 1.63
N LYS A 47 16.09 0.06 1.59
CA LYS A 47 15.28 -1.16 1.55
C LYS A 47 14.02 -0.98 0.71
N TYR A 48 13.84 -1.90 -0.23
CA TYR A 48 12.61 -2.09 -0.99
C TYR A 48 11.59 -2.98 -0.25
N GLU A 49 10.37 -3.05 -0.78
CA GLU A 49 9.31 -3.95 -0.30
C GLU A 49 8.94 -3.76 1.18
N ILE A 50 8.84 -2.50 1.61
CA ILE A 50 8.48 -2.15 2.98
C ILE A 50 6.97 -2.17 3.24
N LEU A 51 6.16 -2.17 2.18
CA LEU A 51 4.71 -2.26 2.27
C LEU A 51 4.23 -3.72 2.27
N GLU A 52 3.06 -3.96 2.88
CA GLU A 52 2.44 -5.28 2.96
C GLU A 52 1.05 -5.30 2.28
N LYS A 53 0.54 -6.51 1.99
CA LYS A 53 -0.84 -6.77 1.55
C LYS A 53 -1.25 -5.92 0.33
N LYS A 54 -2.37 -5.18 0.41
CA LYS A 54 -2.89 -4.41 -0.74
C LYS A 54 -2.00 -3.25 -1.14
N TYR A 55 -1.23 -2.66 -0.22
CA TYR A 55 -0.29 -1.59 -0.54
C TYR A 55 0.87 -2.13 -1.38
N LYS A 56 1.46 -3.28 -0.99
CA LYS A 56 2.45 -4.00 -1.82
C LYS A 56 1.90 -4.35 -3.20
N LYS A 57 0.66 -4.87 -3.28
CA LYS A 57 0.02 -5.15 -4.58
C LYS A 57 -0.10 -3.89 -5.43
N LYS A 58 -0.40 -2.74 -4.83
CA LYS A 58 -0.52 -1.46 -5.54
C LYS A 58 0.82 -0.93 -6.01
N GLU A 59 1.90 -1.11 -5.25
CA GLU A 59 3.26 -0.81 -5.71
C GLU A 59 3.53 -1.51 -7.04
N LEU A 60 3.32 -2.83 -7.07
CA LEU A 60 3.53 -3.65 -8.26
C LEU A 60 2.63 -3.21 -9.42
N VAL A 61 1.32 -3.09 -9.20
CA VAL A 61 0.33 -2.76 -10.24
C VAL A 61 0.49 -1.34 -10.79
N LYS A 62 1.00 -0.39 -9.98
CA LYS A 62 1.17 1.01 -10.39
C LYS A 62 2.57 1.35 -10.87
N GLY A 63 3.52 0.40 -10.85
CA GLY A 63 4.91 0.67 -11.20
C GLY A 63 5.56 1.69 -10.26
N ILE A 64 5.19 1.66 -8.99
CA ILE A 64 5.71 2.58 -7.96
C ILE A 64 6.37 1.74 -6.88
N ARG A 65 7.52 2.18 -6.40
CA ARG A 65 8.22 1.55 -5.28
C ARG A 65 8.39 2.59 -4.18
N LEU A 66 7.86 2.29 -3.00
CA LEU A 66 8.14 3.01 -1.78
C LEU A 66 9.37 2.38 -1.12
N ILE A 67 10.36 3.20 -0.83
CA ILE A 67 11.67 2.75 -0.39
C ILE A 67 11.99 3.47 0.91
N ALA A 68 12.44 2.70 1.90
CA ALA A 68 13.03 3.27 3.10
C ALA A 68 14.49 3.58 2.81
N VAL A 69 14.90 4.81 3.09
CA VAL A 69 16.28 5.27 2.95
C VAL A 69 16.81 5.75 4.28
N LYS A 70 18.10 5.51 4.52
CA LYS A 70 18.85 6.03 5.64
C LYS A 70 20.14 6.62 5.08
N ILE A 71 20.39 7.88 5.39
CA ILE A 71 21.50 8.64 4.85
C ILE A 71 22.34 9.14 6.00
N LYS A 72 23.62 8.77 5.98
CA LYS A 72 24.62 9.24 6.93
C LYS A 72 25.59 10.19 6.24
N ASN A 73 25.63 11.44 6.68
CA ASN A 73 26.53 12.45 6.14
C ASN A 73 27.84 12.47 6.95
N ASN A 74 28.88 11.76 6.48
CA ASN A 74 30.23 11.89 7.07
C ASN A 74 31.11 12.90 6.31
N SER A 75 30.51 13.73 5.46
CA SER A 75 31.25 14.77 4.74
C SER A 75 31.62 15.94 5.66
N GLN A 76 32.31 16.95 5.12
CA GLN A 76 32.73 18.13 5.89
C GLN A 76 31.71 19.28 5.85
N ARG A 77 30.56 19.11 5.19
CA ARG A 77 29.53 20.14 5.05
C ARG A 77 28.13 19.59 5.25
N ASP A 78 27.19 20.49 5.51
CA ASP A 78 25.77 20.18 5.49
C ASP A 78 25.29 19.96 4.06
N LEU A 79 24.35 19.04 3.88
CA LEU A 79 23.86 18.62 2.56
C LEU A 79 22.33 18.59 2.57
N VAL A 80 21.70 19.10 1.51
CA VAL A 80 20.25 19.06 1.36
C VAL A 80 19.85 17.93 0.41
N PHE A 81 18.99 17.02 0.89
CA PHE A 81 18.48 15.95 0.04
C PHE A 81 17.57 16.48 -1.06
N GLY A 82 17.77 16.02 -2.30
CA GLY A 82 17.07 16.52 -3.49
C GLY A 82 17.78 17.73 -4.15
N LYS A 83 18.76 18.34 -3.48
CA LYS A 83 19.59 19.42 -4.03
C LYS A 83 21.05 19.01 -4.15
N ASP A 84 21.72 18.79 -3.01
CA ASP A 84 23.13 18.37 -2.94
C ASP A 84 23.27 16.84 -3.03
N ILE A 85 22.29 16.12 -2.49
CA ILE A 85 22.24 14.65 -2.54
C ILE A 85 21.20 14.23 -3.58
N LYS A 86 21.65 13.50 -4.59
CA LYS A 86 20.79 12.88 -5.60
C LYS A 86 20.92 11.37 -5.56
N LEU A 87 19.88 10.71 -6.05
CA LEU A 87 19.86 9.26 -6.22
C LEU A 87 19.97 8.93 -7.70
N THR A 88 20.70 7.89 -8.02
CA THR A 88 20.94 7.41 -9.38
C THR A 88 20.80 5.89 -9.44
N TYR A 89 20.51 5.34 -10.61
CA TYR A 89 20.67 3.91 -10.86
C TYR A 89 22.14 3.59 -11.22
N ASP A 90 22.46 2.30 -11.35
CA ASP A 90 23.81 1.84 -11.72
C ASP A 90 24.30 2.41 -13.07
N ASP A 91 23.38 2.68 -13.99
CA ASP A 91 23.66 3.30 -15.30
C ASP A 91 23.88 4.82 -15.22
N LYS A 92 23.90 5.38 -14.00
CA LYS A 92 24.05 6.81 -13.68
C LYS A 92 22.85 7.68 -14.07
N SER A 93 21.75 7.10 -14.53
CA SER A 93 20.52 7.85 -14.75
C SER A 93 19.95 8.31 -13.41
N THR A 94 19.50 9.57 -13.36
CA THR A 94 18.98 10.18 -12.12
C THR A 94 17.61 9.61 -11.80
N ILE A 95 17.44 9.19 -10.54
CA ILE A 95 16.15 8.74 -10.01
C ILE A 95 15.30 9.95 -9.70
N TYR A 96 14.12 10.02 -10.32
CA TYR A 96 13.11 11.01 -9.97
C TYR A 96 12.35 10.55 -8.72
N VAL A 97 12.57 11.25 -7.61
CA VAL A 97 11.79 11.08 -6.37
C VAL A 97 10.45 11.78 -6.53
N MET A 98 9.37 11.01 -6.38
CA MET A 98 8.01 11.49 -6.52
C MET A 98 7.55 12.29 -5.29
N GLU A 99 6.68 13.27 -5.51
CA GLU A 99 5.95 13.95 -4.43
C GLU A 99 5.09 12.97 -3.63
N ASN A 100 5.07 13.14 -2.31
CA ASN A 100 4.36 12.25 -1.39
C ASN A 100 2.86 12.19 -1.66
N GLU A 101 2.25 13.30 -2.06
CA GLU A 101 0.83 13.39 -2.41
C GLU A 101 0.49 12.50 -3.60
N LYS A 102 1.38 12.46 -4.60
CA LYS A 102 1.23 11.59 -5.79
C LYS A 102 1.41 10.13 -5.41
N VAL A 103 2.42 9.82 -4.58
CA VAL A 103 2.65 8.46 -4.07
C VAL A 103 1.43 7.98 -3.29
N PHE A 104 0.91 8.80 -2.37
CA PHE A 104 -0.29 8.52 -1.61
C PHE A 104 -1.51 8.27 -2.50
N ALA A 105 -1.79 9.18 -3.43
CA ALA A 105 -2.94 9.08 -4.33
C ALA A 105 -2.95 7.77 -5.14
N LEU A 106 -1.78 7.30 -5.57
CA LEU A 106 -1.63 6.10 -6.39
C LEU A 106 -1.63 4.81 -5.56
N LEU A 107 -1.05 4.83 -4.35
CA LEU A 107 -0.88 3.65 -3.50
C LEU A 107 -1.97 3.46 -2.43
N LYS A 108 -2.79 4.47 -2.11
CA LYS A 108 -3.90 4.34 -1.14
C LYS A 108 -4.96 3.33 -1.57
N GLN A 109 -5.61 2.64 -0.64
CA GLN A 109 -6.73 1.74 -0.93
C GLN A 109 -7.94 2.53 -1.48
N SER A 110 -8.63 1.97 -2.48
CA SER A 110 -9.88 2.57 -2.97
C SER A 110 -11.01 2.25 -2.00
N SER A 111 -11.55 3.27 -1.32
CA SER A 111 -12.71 3.08 -0.44
C SER A 111 -14.00 2.93 -1.24
N ALA A 112 -14.14 3.64 -2.36
CA ALA A 112 -15.35 3.60 -3.18
C ALA A 112 -15.63 2.22 -3.80
N SER A 113 -14.60 1.40 -4.05
CA SER A 113 -14.81 0.05 -4.57
C SER A 113 -15.55 -0.87 -3.60
N TYR A 114 -15.64 -0.53 -2.31
CA TYR A 114 -16.44 -1.32 -1.36
C TYR A 114 -17.94 -1.05 -1.45
N LEU A 115 -18.37 0.01 -2.14
CA LEU A 115 -19.79 0.26 -2.42
C LEU A 115 -20.40 -0.85 -3.29
N TRP A 116 -19.59 -1.63 -4.01
CA TRP A 116 -20.08 -2.80 -4.74
C TRP A 116 -20.69 -3.86 -3.82
N TYR A 117 -20.37 -3.89 -2.52
CA TYR A 117 -21.07 -4.74 -1.56
C TYR A 117 -22.55 -4.36 -1.38
N LEU A 118 -22.95 -3.13 -1.74
CA LEU A 118 -24.37 -2.73 -1.74
C LEU A 118 -25.20 -3.53 -2.77
N LEU A 119 -24.57 -4.19 -3.74
CA LEU A 119 -25.26 -5.13 -4.63
C LEU A 119 -25.78 -6.38 -3.91
N LEU A 120 -25.34 -6.64 -2.67
CA LEU A 120 -25.87 -7.69 -1.81
C LEU A 120 -27.16 -7.27 -1.07
N THR A 121 -27.56 -6.00 -1.16
CA THR A 121 -28.75 -5.46 -0.49
C THR A 121 -30.06 -6.19 -0.81
N PRO A 122 -30.38 -6.58 -2.06
CA PRO A 122 -31.63 -7.28 -2.38
C PRO A 122 -31.63 -8.78 -1.99
N MET A 123 -30.61 -9.27 -1.28
CA MET A 123 -30.50 -10.67 -0.90
C MET A 123 -31.50 -11.06 0.19
N ASN A 124 -32.28 -12.12 -0.05
CA ASN A 124 -33.20 -12.72 0.90
C ASN A 124 -32.74 -14.13 1.30
N LEU A 125 -32.94 -14.50 2.56
CA LEU A 125 -32.80 -15.85 3.06
C LEU A 125 -34.15 -16.54 3.06
N TYR A 126 -34.27 -17.63 2.30
CA TYR A 126 -35.48 -18.44 2.23
C TYR A 126 -35.31 -19.69 3.09
N THR A 127 -36.29 -19.98 3.94
CA THR A 127 -36.37 -21.25 4.65
C THR A 127 -37.51 -22.09 4.09
N ASN A 128 -37.24 -23.35 3.80
CA ASN A 128 -38.21 -24.29 3.26
C ASN A 128 -38.46 -25.39 4.28
N GLN A 129 -39.72 -25.77 4.45
CA GLN A 129 -40.10 -26.98 5.18
C GLN A 129 -40.74 -27.97 4.21
N THR A 130 -40.36 -29.23 4.34
CA THR A 130 -40.95 -30.33 3.55
C THR A 130 -41.96 -31.04 4.43
N GLN A 131 -43.23 -31.03 4.02
CA GLN A 131 -44.31 -31.78 4.66
C GLN A 131 -45.00 -32.64 3.60
N ASN A 132 -45.17 -33.93 3.88
CA ASN A 132 -45.83 -34.90 2.98
C ASN A 132 -45.30 -34.88 1.53
N GLY A 133 -43.99 -34.75 1.34
CA GLY A 133 -43.35 -34.76 0.01
C GLY A 133 -43.46 -33.44 -0.77
N PHE A 134 -44.17 -32.43 -0.26
CA PHE A 134 -44.25 -31.10 -0.86
C PHE A 134 -43.33 -30.13 -0.11
N THR A 135 -42.46 -29.45 -0.86
CA THR A 135 -41.61 -28.37 -0.32
C THR A 135 -42.40 -27.07 -0.33
N ARG A 136 -42.66 -26.50 0.85
CA ARG A 136 -43.30 -25.18 0.99
C ARG A 136 -42.29 -24.19 1.58
N GLN A 137 -42.19 -23.02 0.96
CA GLN A 137 -41.41 -21.92 1.52
C GLN A 137 -42.12 -21.38 2.77
N THR A 138 -41.42 -21.38 3.90
CA THR A 138 -41.98 -21.03 5.21
C THR A 138 -41.69 -19.58 5.58
N SER A 139 -40.53 -19.02 5.20
CA SER A 139 -40.21 -17.62 5.44
C SER A 139 -39.22 -17.03 4.43
N SER A 140 -39.22 -15.70 4.31
CA SER A 140 -38.26 -14.90 3.55
C SER A 140 -37.74 -13.76 4.43
N THR A 141 -36.47 -13.81 4.83
CA THR A 141 -35.83 -12.78 5.66
C THR A 141 -34.88 -11.94 4.82
N PRO A 142 -35.06 -10.60 4.70
CA PRO A 142 -34.21 -9.73 3.89
C PRO A 142 -32.87 -9.45 4.58
N ILE A 143 -31.98 -10.44 4.60
CA ILE A 143 -30.64 -10.35 5.21
C ILE A 143 -29.70 -9.38 4.48
N GLY A 144 -29.95 -9.11 3.20
CA GLY A 144 -29.13 -8.24 2.37
C GLY A 144 -29.08 -6.79 2.85
N LEU A 145 -30.17 -6.29 3.45
CA LEU A 145 -30.26 -4.93 4.00
C LEU A 145 -29.22 -4.64 5.09
N VAL A 146 -28.76 -5.69 5.78
CA VAL A 146 -27.69 -5.59 6.78
C VAL A 146 -26.34 -5.95 6.16
N ILE A 147 -26.28 -7.05 5.40
CA ILE A 147 -25.02 -7.58 4.86
C ILE A 147 -24.38 -6.59 3.88
N GLY A 148 -25.12 -6.07 2.91
CA GLY A 148 -24.56 -5.18 1.88
C GLY A 148 -23.99 -3.89 2.47
N PRO A 149 -24.80 -3.08 3.16
CA PRO A 149 -24.34 -1.87 3.84
C PRO A 149 -23.28 -2.12 4.91
N GLY A 150 -23.42 -3.18 5.71
CA GLY A 150 -22.46 -3.52 6.77
C GLY A 150 -21.08 -3.84 6.22
N LEU A 151 -21.00 -4.65 5.15
CA LEU A 151 -19.74 -4.94 4.47
C LEU A 151 -19.16 -3.70 3.77
N ALA A 152 -19.99 -2.91 3.09
CA ALA A 152 -19.55 -1.68 2.43
C ALA A 152 -18.94 -0.70 3.45
N GLY A 153 -19.71 -0.34 4.48
CA GLY A 153 -19.30 0.59 5.52
C GLY A 153 -18.08 0.12 6.30
N GLY A 154 -18.06 -1.14 6.74
CA GLY A 154 -16.94 -1.70 7.50
C GLY A 154 -15.62 -1.66 6.71
N ASN A 155 -15.65 -2.03 5.43
CA ASN A 155 -14.45 -1.97 4.59
C ASN A 155 -14.02 -0.54 4.26
N MET A 156 -14.96 0.39 4.05
CA MET A 156 -14.65 1.80 3.82
C MET A 156 -13.95 2.43 5.04
N ILE A 157 -14.43 2.15 6.25
CA ILE A 157 -13.82 2.63 7.49
C ILE A 157 -12.41 2.04 7.67
N ALA A 158 -12.26 0.72 7.49
CA ALA A 158 -10.98 0.06 7.61
C ALA A 158 -9.96 0.59 6.59
N ALA A 159 -10.35 0.77 5.32
CA ALA A 159 -9.50 1.34 4.29
C ALA A 159 -9.19 2.81 4.54
N GLY A 160 -10.16 3.60 5.00
CA GLY A 160 -9.96 4.99 5.39
C GLY A 160 -8.92 5.14 6.49
N SER A 161 -9.08 4.41 7.59
CA SER A 161 -8.13 4.40 8.71
C SER A 161 -6.73 3.95 8.27
N ALA A 162 -6.64 2.89 7.45
CA ALA A 162 -5.38 2.41 6.92
C ALA A 162 -4.69 3.46 6.02
N ASN A 163 -5.46 4.14 5.17
CA ASN A 163 -4.95 5.21 4.30
C ASN A 163 -4.44 6.40 5.11
N THR A 164 -5.15 6.84 6.15
CA THR A 164 -4.69 7.94 7.01
C THR A 164 -3.35 7.62 7.68
N LYS A 165 -3.16 6.38 8.15
CA LYS A 165 -1.88 5.97 8.72
C LYS A 165 -0.76 5.97 7.68
N PHE A 166 -1.05 5.50 6.47
CA PHE A 166 -0.08 5.51 5.37
C PHE A 166 0.31 6.94 4.96
N GLU A 167 -0.67 7.83 4.83
CA GLU A 167 -0.43 9.25 4.54
C GLU A 167 0.43 9.90 5.62
N LYS A 168 0.14 9.61 6.89
CA LYS A 168 0.94 10.07 8.02
C LYS A 168 2.41 9.64 7.90
N ASP A 169 2.68 8.36 7.62
CA ASP A 169 4.05 7.86 7.46
C ASP A 169 4.78 8.56 6.31
N LEU A 170 4.11 8.81 5.18
CA LEU A 170 4.71 9.54 4.05
C LEU A 170 5.09 10.98 4.44
N LEU A 171 4.22 11.68 5.15
CA LEU A 171 4.45 13.06 5.59
C LEU A 171 5.52 13.15 6.69
N GLU A 172 5.43 12.28 7.70
CA GLU A 172 6.36 12.25 8.84
C GLU A 172 7.79 11.89 8.39
N TYR A 173 7.92 10.97 7.43
CA TYR A 173 9.21 10.51 6.93
C TYR A 173 9.61 11.13 5.59
N ASN A 174 9.07 12.31 5.25
CA ASN A 174 9.49 13.03 4.07
C ASN A 174 10.94 13.52 4.22
N ILE A 175 11.86 12.96 3.43
CA ILE A 175 13.27 13.37 3.41
C ILE A 175 13.56 14.43 2.34
N ASN A 176 12.62 14.69 1.42
CA ASN A 176 12.87 15.65 0.34
C ASN A 176 13.02 17.08 0.88
N GLY A 177 14.13 17.74 0.54
CA GLY A 177 14.47 19.07 1.03
C GLY A 177 15.01 19.10 2.46
N VAL A 178 15.18 17.95 3.13
CA VAL A 178 15.76 17.90 4.47
C VAL A 178 17.26 18.20 4.41
N THR A 179 17.71 19.13 5.25
CA THR A 179 19.13 19.38 5.50
C THR A 179 19.69 18.35 6.46
N ILE A 180 20.68 17.58 6.00
CA ILE A 180 21.40 16.57 6.77
C ILE A 180 22.73 17.19 7.20
N LYS A 181 22.87 17.49 8.49
CA LYS A 181 24.07 18.14 9.03
C LYS A 181 25.28 17.21 8.94
N LYS A 182 26.47 17.80 8.95
CA LYS A 182 27.72 17.04 9.09
C LYS A 182 27.66 16.12 10.32
N GLY A 183 27.96 14.83 10.11
CA GLY A 183 27.94 13.78 11.14
C GLY A 183 26.56 13.19 11.43
N GLU A 184 25.50 13.74 10.84
CA GLU A 184 24.12 13.33 11.11
C GLU A 184 23.72 12.09 10.29
N THR A 185 22.79 11.31 10.83
CA THR A 185 22.09 10.24 10.13
C THR A 185 20.60 10.54 10.13
N VAL A 186 20.00 10.61 8.94
CA VAL A 186 18.57 10.85 8.75
C VAL A 186 17.97 9.67 8.00
N SER A 187 16.81 9.20 8.44
CA SER A 187 16.03 8.18 7.72
C SER A 187 14.75 8.78 7.17
N GLY A 188 14.29 8.29 6.03
CA GLY A 188 13.05 8.72 5.42
C GLY A 188 12.48 7.73 4.42
N LEU A 189 11.38 8.14 3.80
CA LEU A 189 10.69 7.42 2.74
C LEU A 189 10.80 8.20 1.44
N ILE A 190 11.01 7.46 0.35
CA ILE A 190 10.93 8.00 -1.01
C ILE A 190 10.03 7.10 -1.86
N GLY A 191 9.20 7.72 -2.70
CA GLY A 191 8.50 7.01 -3.76
C GLY A 191 9.19 7.23 -5.10
N ILE A 192 9.38 6.16 -5.87
CA ILE A 192 9.97 6.22 -7.21
C ILE A 192 9.09 5.46 -8.20
N ARG A 193 9.18 5.83 -9.48
CA ARG A 193 8.61 5.02 -10.57
C ARG A 193 9.64 3.99 -11.01
N SER A 194 9.32 2.72 -10.82
CA SER A 194 10.14 1.59 -11.21
C SER A 194 9.29 0.33 -11.25
N ASP A 195 9.42 -0.43 -12.34
CA ASP A 195 8.83 -1.76 -12.45
C ASP A 195 9.74 -2.84 -11.80
N ASP A 196 11.01 -2.51 -11.61
CA ASP A 196 12.04 -3.42 -11.07
C ASP A 196 12.65 -2.92 -9.74
N TYR A 197 13.58 -3.71 -9.20
CA TYR A 197 14.31 -3.47 -7.95
C TYR A 197 15.79 -3.12 -8.23
N ASN A 198 16.01 -2.12 -9.06
CA ASN A 198 17.34 -1.70 -9.48
C ASN A 198 18.18 -1.16 -8.31
N SER A 199 19.51 -1.30 -8.39
CA SER A 199 20.38 -0.74 -7.36
C SER A 199 20.30 0.78 -7.36
N ILE A 200 20.22 1.36 -6.16
CA ILE A 200 20.26 2.80 -5.94
C ILE A 200 21.66 3.19 -5.49
N LYS A 201 22.21 4.19 -6.17
CA LYS A 201 23.47 4.84 -5.82
C LYS A 201 23.22 6.27 -5.36
N VAL A 202 23.91 6.66 -4.30
CA VAL A 202 23.98 8.06 -3.87
C VAL A 202 25.00 8.79 -4.73
N LYS A 203 24.68 10.02 -5.13
CA LYS A 203 25.57 10.92 -5.85
C LYS A 203 25.53 12.29 -5.18
N ILE A 204 26.69 12.81 -4.83
CA ILE A 204 26.88 14.13 -4.24
C ILE A 204 27.36 15.10 -5.32
N ASP A 205 26.61 16.17 -5.53
CA ASP A 205 27.01 17.26 -6.43
C ASP A 205 28.01 18.21 -5.75
#